data_AF-A0A934H873-F1
#
_entry.id   AF-A0A934H873-F1
#
_cell.length_a   1.000
_cell.length_b   1.000
_cell.length_c   1.000
_cell.angle_alpha   90.00
_cell.angle_beta   90.00
_cell.angle_gamma   90.00
#
_symmetry.space_group_name_H-M   'P 1'
#
loop_
_entity.id
_entity.type
_entity.pdbx_description
1 polymer ?
#
loop_
_entity_poly.entity_id
_entity_poly.type
_entity_poly.pdbx_seq_one_letter_code
_entity_poly.pdbx_strand_id
1 'polypeptide(L)'
;MDNASSLDRLLTRLDETGPEGRLARDFLRTRRIKVSLRSQSTGARWTLFGHIQLHPNQVDNEAYALSLLVHEVRHLKQGKIQALSVQGELDAWQEQFVFLKSLTGKYSSSPRHQAIIEEMMTLSRDSRADLDRARQLMREFAGPKYHIYWLPLFPIGREIRFWLSGDK
;
A
#
# COMPACT_ATOMS: atom_id res chain seq x y z
N MET A 1 -5.62 -18.69 -19.60
CA MET A 1 -4.68 -17.57 -19.67
C MET A 1 -3.51 -17.92 -18.76
N ASP A 2 -2.28 -17.75 -19.23
CA ASP A 2 -1.12 -17.92 -18.36
C ASP A 2 -0.95 -16.68 -17.46
N ASN A 3 -0.18 -16.83 -16.38
CA ASN A 3 0.00 -15.77 -15.39
C ASN A 3 0.69 -14.51 -15.96
N ALA A 4 1.52 -14.67 -17.00
CA ALA A 4 2.23 -13.56 -17.63
C ALA A 4 1.27 -12.68 -18.45
N SER A 5 0.41 -13.28 -19.28
CA SER A 5 -0.60 -12.54 -20.05
C SER A 5 -1.60 -11.79 -19.15
N SER A 6 -1.95 -12.37 -18.00
CA SER A 6 -2.82 -11.71 -17.03
C SER A 6 -2.14 -10.50 -16.36
N LEU A 7 -0.84 -10.58 -16.06
CA LEU A 7 -0.09 -9.44 -15.51
C LEU A 7 0.03 -8.29 -16.53
N ASP A 8 0.35 -8.58 -17.79
CA ASP A 8 0.44 -7.55 -18.83
C ASP A 8 -0.90 -6.84 -19.06
N ARG A 9 -2.00 -7.61 -18.98
CA ARG A 9 -3.36 -7.05 -19.00
C ARG A 9 -3.59 -6.11 -17.82
N LEU A 10 -3.25 -6.50 -16.58
CA LEU A 10 -3.38 -5.62 -15.41
C LEU A 10 -2.60 -4.31 -15.58
N LEU A 11 -1.36 -4.40 -16.05
CA LEU A 11 -0.51 -3.23 -16.26
C LEU A 11 -1.05 -2.30 -17.35
N THR A 12 -1.72 -2.84 -18.36
CA THR A 12 -2.40 -2.05 -19.40
C THR A 12 -3.66 -1.40 -18.84
N ARG A 13 -4.43 -2.12 -18.02
CA ARG A 13 -5.67 -1.62 -17.41
C ARG A 13 -5.44 -0.45 -16.46
N LEU A 14 -4.25 -0.30 -15.87
CA LEU A 14 -3.91 0.89 -15.06
C LEU A 14 -4.14 2.20 -15.82
N ASP A 15 -3.88 2.25 -17.13
CA ASP A 15 -4.06 3.48 -17.93
C ASP A 15 -5.55 3.91 -18.02
N GLU A 16 -6.47 2.96 -17.82
CA GLU A 16 -7.90 3.12 -17.98
C GLU A 16 -8.62 3.39 -16.63
N THR A 17 -7.89 3.37 -15.51
CA THR A 17 -8.44 3.36 -14.15
C THR A 17 -8.45 4.73 -13.46
N GLY A 18 -8.47 5.81 -14.24
CA GLY A 18 -8.50 7.19 -13.73
C GLY A 18 -7.11 7.81 -13.54
N PRO A 19 -7.05 9.04 -12.97
CA PRO A 19 -5.80 9.79 -12.83
C PRO A 19 -4.73 9.06 -12.03
N GLU A 20 -5.09 8.45 -10.90
CA GLU A 20 -4.18 7.76 -10.00
C GLU A 20 -3.57 6.52 -10.66
N GLY A 21 -4.37 5.75 -11.39
CA GLY A 21 -3.93 4.60 -12.16
C GLY A 21 -2.94 4.98 -13.27
N ARG A 22 -3.24 6.04 -14.02
CA ARG A 22 -2.33 6.60 -15.04
C ARG A 22 -1.02 7.08 -14.42
N LEU A 23 -1.08 7.83 -13.32
CA LEU A 23 0.11 8.31 -12.62
C LEU A 23 0.96 7.15 -12.08
N ALA A 24 0.33 6.05 -11.65
CA ALA A 24 1.04 4.84 -11.25
C ALA A 24 1.73 4.19 -12.45
N ARG A 25 1.01 4.04 -13.58
CA ARG A 25 1.54 3.46 -14.81
C ARG A 25 2.69 4.28 -15.41
N ASP A 26 2.54 5.59 -15.47
CA ASP A 26 3.57 6.52 -15.94
C ASP A 26 4.83 6.43 -15.08
N PHE A 27 4.67 6.33 -13.75
CA PHE A 27 5.80 6.14 -12.85
C PHE A 27 6.54 4.84 -13.14
N LEU A 28 5.82 3.72 -13.29
CA LEU A 28 6.41 2.42 -13.61
C LEU A 28 7.19 2.46 -14.93
N ARG A 29 6.61 3.07 -15.98
CA ARG A 29 7.23 3.19 -17.30
C ARG A 29 8.47 4.09 -17.26
N THR A 30 8.33 5.28 -16.69
CA THR A 30 9.40 6.29 -16.64
C THR A 30 10.61 5.79 -15.85
N ARG A 31 10.38 5.13 -14.72
CA ARG A 31 11.44 4.57 -13.87
C ARG A 31 11.88 3.16 -14.28
N ARG A 32 11.29 2.59 -15.34
CA ARG A 32 11.53 1.22 -15.83
C ARG A 32 11.41 0.18 -14.73
N ILE A 33 10.40 0.35 -13.86
CA ILE A 33 10.13 -0.56 -12.76
C ILE A 33 9.59 -1.88 -13.31
N LYS A 34 10.30 -2.96 -13.01
CA LYS A 34 9.81 -4.32 -13.30
C LYS A 34 8.75 -4.72 -12.30
N VAL A 35 7.64 -5.25 -12.81
CA VAL A 35 6.58 -5.89 -12.03
C VAL A 35 6.60 -7.38 -12.39
N SER A 36 6.55 -8.25 -11.39
CA SER A 36 6.59 -9.71 -11.59
C SER A 36 5.65 -10.41 -10.64
N LEU A 37 5.29 -11.65 -10.95
CA LEU A 37 4.50 -12.50 -10.07
C LEU A 37 5.40 -13.36 -9.17
N ARG A 38 5.17 -13.34 -7.86
CA ARG A 38 5.91 -14.16 -6.89
C ARG A 38 5.04 -14.52 -5.70
N SER A 39 5.01 -15.80 -5.33
CA SER A 39 4.35 -16.25 -4.10
C SER A 39 5.04 -15.65 -2.86
N GLN A 40 4.24 -15.15 -1.92
CA GLN A 40 4.66 -14.43 -0.71
C GLN A 40 3.51 -14.36 0.31
N SER A 41 3.78 -13.91 1.53
CA SER A 41 2.75 -13.81 2.57
C SER A 41 1.79 -12.61 2.41
N THR A 42 2.19 -11.62 1.61
CA THR A 42 1.43 -10.38 1.34
C THR A 42 0.82 -10.37 -0.06
N GLY A 43 -0.16 -9.49 -0.29
CA GLY A 43 -0.79 -9.34 -1.61
C GLY A 43 0.20 -8.82 -2.66
N ALA A 44 0.98 -7.80 -2.31
CA ALA A 44 2.09 -7.28 -3.11
C ALA A 44 3.25 -6.89 -2.19
N ARG A 45 4.40 -6.58 -2.79
CA ARG A 45 5.51 -5.90 -2.13
C ARG A 45 6.40 -5.18 -3.12
N TRP A 46 6.91 -4.04 -2.72
CA TRP A 46 8.06 -3.40 -3.33
C TRP A 46 9.35 -4.03 -2.79
N THR A 47 10.45 -3.84 -3.52
CA THR A 47 11.77 -4.37 -3.15
C THR A 47 12.77 -3.25 -3.00
N LEU A 48 13.83 -3.48 -2.23
CA LEU A 48 14.92 -2.50 -2.05
C LEU A 48 15.61 -2.13 -3.38
N PHE A 49 15.47 -2.94 -4.42
CA PHE A 49 15.98 -2.67 -5.77
C PHE A 49 14.97 -1.94 -6.67
N GLY A 50 13.83 -1.53 -6.12
CA GLY A 50 12.81 -0.74 -6.82
C GLY A 50 11.82 -1.57 -7.65
N HIS A 51 11.87 -2.91 -7.60
CA HIS A 51 10.90 -3.77 -8.29
C HIS A 51 9.64 -4.01 -7.46
N ILE A 52 8.54 -4.36 -8.13
CA ILE A 52 7.27 -4.75 -7.50
C ILE A 52 7.02 -6.23 -7.76
N GLN A 53 6.54 -6.92 -6.73
CA GLN A 53 6.14 -8.33 -6.80
C GLN A 53 4.70 -8.47 -6.33
N LEU A 54 3.84 -8.98 -7.22
CA LEU A 54 2.44 -9.24 -6.93
C LEU A 54 2.25 -10.74 -6.69
N HIS A 55 1.43 -11.11 -5.71
CA HIS A 55 1.09 -12.50 -5.47
C HIS A 55 0.17 -13.01 -6.60
N PRO A 56 0.45 -14.19 -7.21
CA PRO A 56 -0.33 -14.70 -8.35
C PRO A 56 -1.85 -14.72 -8.12
N ASN A 57 -2.30 -15.18 -6.94
CA ASN A 57 -3.74 -15.25 -6.59
C ASN A 57 -4.47 -13.89 -6.56
N GLN A 58 -3.76 -12.77 -6.59
CA GLN A 58 -4.42 -11.45 -6.62
C GLN A 58 -4.91 -11.10 -8.02
N VAL A 59 -4.32 -11.70 -9.06
CA VAL A 59 -4.56 -11.35 -10.45
C VAL A 59 -6.03 -11.60 -10.87
N ASP A 60 -6.70 -12.55 -10.23
CA ASP A 60 -8.11 -12.86 -10.49
C ASP A 60 -9.08 -11.76 -9.99
N ASN A 61 -8.64 -10.93 -9.02
CA ASN A 61 -9.39 -9.78 -8.55
C ASN A 61 -8.75 -8.49 -9.11
N GLU A 62 -9.13 -8.13 -10.34
CA GLU A 62 -8.54 -7.01 -11.09
C GLU A 62 -8.50 -5.72 -10.26
N ALA A 63 -9.63 -5.28 -9.69
CA ALA A 63 -9.69 -4.03 -8.94
C ALA A 63 -8.76 -4.04 -7.72
N TYR A 64 -8.70 -5.14 -6.98
CA TYR A 64 -7.83 -5.25 -5.82
C TYR A 64 -6.35 -5.33 -6.23
N ALA A 65 -6.00 -6.10 -7.28
CA ALA A 65 -4.64 -6.16 -7.82
C ALA A 65 -4.13 -4.80 -8.29
N LEU A 66 -4.97 -4.04 -8.99
CA LEU A 66 -4.63 -2.67 -9.41
C LEU A 66 -4.40 -1.76 -8.20
N SER A 67 -5.25 -1.88 -7.17
CA SER A 67 -5.07 -1.11 -5.93
C SER A 67 -3.74 -1.44 -5.21
N LEU A 68 -3.33 -2.71 -5.21
CA LEU A 68 -2.04 -3.13 -4.69
C LEU A 68 -0.89 -2.54 -5.51
N LEU A 69 -1.01 -2.46 -6.84
CA LEU A 69 0.04 -1.81 -7.64
C LEU A 69 0.18 -0.32 -7.31
N VAL A 70 -0.94 0.39 -7.10
CA VAL A 70 -0.94 1.80 -6.66
C VAL A 70 -0.26 1.93 -5.29
N HIS A 71 -0.59 1.04 -4.35
CA HIS A 71 0.07 0.96 -3.03
C HIS A 71 1.60 0.81 -3.15
N GLU A 72 2.07 -0.15 -3.93
CA GLU A 72 3.51 -0.39 -4.08
C GLU A 72 4.23 0.75 -4.80
N VAL A 73 3.57 1.37 -5.79
CA VAL A 73 4.08 2.59 -6.42
C VAL A 73 4.19 3.73 -5.40
N ARG A 74 3.25 3.84 -4.46
CA ARG A 74 3.32 4.84 -3.40
C ARG A 74 4.56 4.65 -2.53
N HIS A 75 4.87 3.43 -2.11
CA HIS A 75 6.11 3.15 -1.39
C HIS A 75 7.38 3.51 -2.19
N LEU A 76 7.41 3.22 -3.49
CA LEU A 76 8.53 3.62 -4.34
C LEU A 76 8.69 5.15 -4.45
N LYS A 77 7.58 5.90 -4.47
CA LYS A 77 7.59 7.38 -4.48
C LYS A 77 8.04 7.97 -3.14
N GLN A 78 7.64 7.38 -2.01
CA GLN A 78 8.07 7.77 -0.66
C GLN A 78 9.58 7.55 -0.45
N GLY A 79 10.12 6.51 -1.07
CA GLY A 79 11.48 6.06 -0.80
C GLY A 79 11.60 5.24 0.48
N LYS A 80 12.70 4.49 0.59
CA LYS A 80 12.88 3.41 1.59
C LYS A 80 12.65 3.86 3.04
N ILE A 81 13.15 5.04 3.40
CA ILE A 81 13.13 5.52 4.79
C ILE A 81 11.70 5.81 5.23
N GLN A 82 10.91 6.43 4.37
CA GLN A 82 9.52 6.74 4.68
C GLN A 82 8.62 5.50 4.56
N ALA A 83 8.82 4.69 3.52
CA ALA A 83 8.07 3.45 3.32
C ALA A 83 8.24 2.46 4.50
N LEU A 84 9.40 2.43 5.15
CA LEU A 84 9.66 1.59 6.33
C LEU A 84 9.23 2.27 7.64
N SER A 85 8.00 2.79 7.68
CA SER A 85 7.36 3.35 8.88
C SER A 85 5.85 3.17 8.82
N VAL A 86 5.17 3.17 9.97
CA VAL A 86 3.70 3.12 10.02
C VAL A 86 3.08 4.34 9.30
N GLN A 87 3.72 5.51 9.39
CA GLN A 87 3.31 6.69 8.63
C GLN A 87 3.31 6.43 7.12
N GLY A 88 4.35 5.78 6.60
CA GLY A 88 4.46 5.45 5.18
C GLY A 88 3.47 4.38 4.74
N GLU A 89 3.26 3.35 5.57
CA GLU A 89 2.21 2.34 5.34
C GLU A 89 0.82 2.99 5.36
N LEU A 90 0.49 3.84 6.34
CA LEU A 90 -0.82 4.50 6.42
C LEU A 90 -1.11 5.32 5.17
N ASP A 91 -0.13 6.08 4.71
CA ASP A 91 -0.20 6.83 3.46
C ASP A 91 -0.47 5.94 2.24
N ALA A 92 0.25 4.80 2.13
CA ALA A 92 0.05 3.85 1.03
C ALA A 92 -1.30 3.12 1.10
N TRP A 93 -1.76 2.74 2.29
CA TRP A 93 -3.07 2.13 2.54
C TRP A 93 -4.21 3.10 2.19
N GLN A 94 -4.10 4.36 2.62
CA GLN A 94 -5.11 5.38 2.30
C GLN A 94 -5.19 5.62 0.79
N GLU A 95 -4.06 5.71 0.09
CA GLU A 95 -4.04 5.86 -1.39
C GLU A 95 -4.63 4.62 -2.08
N GLN A 96 -4.27 3.42 -1.62
CA GLN A 96 -4.83 2.15 -2.12
C GLN A 96 -6.36 2.13 -2.02
N PHE A 97 -6.91 2.48 -0.86
CA PHE A 97 -8.35 2.34 -0.63
C PHE A 97 -9.17 3.44 -1.29
N VAL A 98 -8.65 4.66 -1.40
CA VAL A 98 -9.26 5.70 -2.24
C VAL A 98 -9.37 5.21 -3.68
N PHE A 99 -8.28 4.66 -4.22
CA PHE A 99 -8.26 4.11 -5.56
C PHE A 99 -9.23 2.92 -5.71
N LEU A 100 -9.21 1.96 -4.79
CA LEU A 100 -10.12 0.81 -4.83
C LEU A 100 -11.61 1.23 -4.78
N LYS A 101 -11.94 2.22 -3.95
CA LYS A 101 -13.29 2.78 -3.86
C LYS A 101 -13.69 3.50 -5.15
N SER A 102 -12.75 4.17 -5.82
CA SER A 102 -13.02 4.79 -7.13
C SER A 102 -13.41 3.76 -8.20
N LEU A 103 -12.86 2.54 -8.12
CA LEU A 103 -13.15 1.46 -9.08
C LEU A 103 -14.42 0.67 -8.73
N THR A 104 -14.72 0.49 -7.45
CA THR A 104 -15.74 -0.47 -7.00
C THR A 104 -16.91 0.16 -6.24
N GLY A 105 -16.83 1.46 -5.94
CA GLY A 105 -17.80 2.21 -5.13
C GLY A 105 -17.68 1.97 -3.61
N LYS A 106 -16.85 1.01 -3.16
CA LYS A 106 -16.70 0.65 -1.73
C LYS A 106 -15.26 0.24 -1.39
N TYR A 107 -14.94 0.10 -0.10
CA TYR A 107 -13.61 -0.36 0.33
C TYR A 107 -13.54 -1.88 0.45
N SER A 108 -14.61 -2.51 0.96
CA SER A 108 -14.71 -3.96 1.09
C SER A 108 -16.15 -4.44 0.97
N SER A 109 -16.34 -5.72 0.61
CA SER A 109 -17.64 -6.38 0.71
C SER A 109 -17.94 -6.90 2.12
N SER A 110 -16.92 -7.03 2.98
CA SER A 110 -17.09 -7.46 4.38
C SER A 110 -17.43 -6.24 5.23
N PRO A 111 -18.56 -6.22 5.98
CA PRO A 111 -18.92 -5.10 6.84
C PRO A 111 -17.85 -4.77 7.89
N ARG A 112 -17.22 -5.80 8.46
CA ARG A 112 -16.12 -5.62 9.42
C ARG A 112 -14.92 -4.93 8.77
N HIS A 113 -14.50 -5.41 7.60
CA HIS A 113 -13.37 -4.81 6.88
C HIS A 113 -13.69 -3.40 6.39
N GLN A 114 -14.92 -3.15 5.96
CA GLN A 114 -15.39 -1.83 5.57
C GLN A 114 -15.24 -0.83 6.73
N ALA A 115 -15.70 -1.18 7.94
CA ALA A 115 -15.59 -0.33 9.13
C ALA A 115 -14.13 -0.05 9.52
N ILE A 116 -13.27 -1.08 9.50
CA ILE A 116 -11.83 -0.93 9.79
C ILE A 116 -11.17 0.03 8.80
N ILE A 117 -11.48 -0.09 7.50
CA ILE A 117 -10.94 0.79 6.47
C ILE A 117 -11.46 2.21 6.65
N GLU A 118 -12.76 2.40 6.87
CA GLU A 118 -13.36 3.72 7.10
C GLU A 118 -12.67 4.45 8.26
N GLU A 119 -12.40 3.75 9.36
CA GLU A 119 -11.65 4.32 10.48
C GLU A 119 -10.22 4.70 10.06
N MET A 120 -9.46 3.81 9.40
CA MET A 120 -8.11 4.11 8.90
C MET A 120 -8.07 5.31 7.97
N MET A 121 -9.11 5.54 7.17
CA MET A 121 -9.20 6.68 6.26
C MET A 121 -9.33 8.03 6.99
N THR A 122 -9.73 8.04 8.26
CA THR A 122 -9.87 9.27 9.07
C THR A 122 -8.60 9.63 9.85
N LEU A 123 -7.65 8.70 9.98
CA LEU A 123 -6.47 8.86 10.81
C LEU A 123 -5.46 9.84 10.19
N SER A 124 -4.93 10.74 11.02
CA SER A 124 -3.85 11.64 10.64
C SER A 124 -2.53 10.89 10.54
N ARG A 125 -1.76 11.24 9.51
CA ARG A 125 -0.38 10.75 9.34
C ARG A 125 0.61 11.48 10.25
N ASP A 126 0.21 12.57 10.91
CA ASP A 126 1.10 13.39 11.73
C ASP A 126 0.88 13.26 13.25
N SER A 127 -0.20 12.56 13.65
CA SER A 127 -0.51 12.27 15.05
C SER A 127 0.08 10.92 15.45
N ARG A 128 0.87 10.89 16.52
CA ARG A 128 1.45 9.65 17.05
C ARG A 128 0.38 8.67 17.54
N ALA A 129 -0.66 9.19 18.19
CA ALA A 129 -1.81 8.41 18.65
C ALA A 129 -2.57 7.78 17.46
N ASP A 130 -2.74 8.54 16.37
CA ASP A 130 -3.40 8.06 15.17
C ASP A 130 -2.55 7.01 14.45
N LEU A 131 -1.23 7.17 14.43
CA LEU A 131 -0.32 6.15 13.88
C LEU A 131 -0.32 4.87 14.73
N ASP A 132 -0.40 4.99 16.05
CA ASP A 132 -0.60 3.84 16.93
C ASP A 132 -1.92 3.12 16.65
N ARG A 133 -2.99 3.88 16.42
CA ARG A 133 -4.30 3.33 16.04
C ARG A 133 -4.26 2.68 14.66
N ALA A 134 -3.62 3.32 13.68
CA ALA A 134 -3.44 2.80 12.33
C ALA A 134 -2.73 1.45 12.36
N ARG A 135 -1.66 1.33 13.13
CA ARG A 135 -0.92 0.07 13.32
C ARG A 135 -1.80 -1.06 13.85
N GLN A 136 -2.70 -0.78 14.79
CA GLN A 136 -3.65 -1.78 15.29
C GLN A 136 -4.64 -2.20 14.21
N LEU A 137 -5.25 -1.23 13.51
CA LEU A 137 -6.24 -1.48 12.46
C LEU A 137 -5.65 -2.25 11.27
N MET A 138 -4.43 -1.91 10.83
CA MET A 138 -3.76 -2.65 9.76
C MET A 138 -3.50 -4.11 10.13
N ARG A 139 -3.10 -4.38 11.38
CA ARG A 139 -2.93 -5.77 11.85
C ARG A 139 -4.27 -6.50 11.98
N GLU A 140 -5.32 -5.80 12.40
CA GLU A 140 -6.67 -6.38 12.45
C GLU A 140 -7.17 -6.76 11.05
N PHE A 141 -6.92 -5.89 10.06
CA PHE A 141 -7.31 -6.12 8.67
C PHE A 141 -6.47 -7.20 7.97
N ALA A 142 -5.13 -7.08 8.01
CA ALA A 142 -4.22 -7.97 7.29
C ALA A 142 -3.92 -9.28 8.05
N GLY A 143 -4.28 -9.35 9.33
CA GLY A 143 -4.08 -10.51 10.19
C GLY A 143 -2.68 -10.58 10.83
N PRO A 144 -2.43 -11.63 11.62
CA PRO A 144 -1.27 -11.72 12.52
C PRO A 144 0.08 -11.84 11.80
N LYS A 145 0.11 -12.19 10.51
CA LYS A 145 1.32 -12.30 9.70
C LYS A 145 1.81 -10.94 9.16
N TYR A 146 1.05 -9.87 9.37
CA TYR A 146 1.43 -8.52 8.97
C TYR A 146 2.24 -7.86 10.10
N HIS A 147 3.55 -7.75 9.90
CA HIS A 147 4.53 -7.36 10.93
C HIS A 147 4.67 -5.85 11.13
N ILE A 148 3.57 -5.10 11.08
CA ILE A 148 3.54 -3.64 11.24
C ILE A 148 4.12 -3.14 12.57
N TYR A 149 4.09 -3.97 13.62
CA TYR A 149 4.68 -3.66 14.92
C TYR A 149 6.21 -3.59 14.93
N TRP A 150 6.87 -4.07 13.88
CA TRP A 150 8.32 -3.94 13.74
C TRP A 150 8.74 -2.61 13.13
N LEU A 151 7.79 -1.87 12.54
CA LEU A 151 8.07 -0.56 11.97
C LEU A 151 7.98 0.53 13.04
N PRO A 152 8.86 1.55 12.96
CA PRO A 152 8.69 2.77 13.75
C PRO A 152 7.39 3.49 13.33
N LEU A 153 6.82 4.31 14.21
CA LEU A 153 5.60 5.05 13.87
C LEU A 153 5.90 6.06 12.77
N PHE A 154 6.93 6.86 12.97
CA PHE A 154 7.44 7.81 11.99
C PHE A 154 8.69 7.29 11.27
N PRO A 155 9.08 7.87 10.12
CA PRO A 155 10.37 7.60 9.50
C PRO A 155 11.50 7.83 10.50
N ILE A 156 12.53 6.96 10.47
CA ILE A 156 13.50 6.83 11.57
C ILE A 156 14.17 8.16 12.00
N GLY A 157 14.39 9.09 11.07
CA GLY A 157 14.95 10.41 11.40
C GLY A 157 14.04 11.27 12.29
N ARG A 158 12.72 11.17 12.12
CA ARG A 158 11.73 11.87 12.95
C ARG A 158 11.61 11.21 14.33
N GLU A 159 11.73 9.89 14.40
CA GLU A 159 11.79 9.17 15.68
C GLU A 159 13.01 9.58 16.49
N ILE A 160 14.20 9.57 15.89
CA ILE A 160 15.43 9.99 16.57
C ILE A 160 15.28 11.41 17.11
N ARG A 161 14.75 12.35 16.30
CA ARG A 161 14.52 13.73 16.73
C ARG A 161 13.57 13.81 17.94
N PHE A 162 12.46 13.06 17.91
CA PHE A 162 11.49 13.03 19.00
C PHE A 162 12.11 12.54 20.32
N TRP A 163 12.87 11.44 20.27
CA TRP A 163 13.54 10.91 21.46
C TRP A 163 14.64 11.83 21.99
N LEU A 164 15.30 12.58 21.10
CA LEU A 164 16.32 13.56 21.48
C LEU A 164 15.74 14.90 21.95
N SER A 165 14.57 15.33 21.46
CA SER A 165 13.96 16.61 21.84
C SER A 165 13.27 16.55 23.21
N GLY A 166 13.01 15.36 23.75
CA GLY A 166 12.42 15.19 25.08
C GLY A 166 10.93 15.55 25.15
N ASP A 167 10.30 15.82 24.00
CA ASP A 167 8.85 16.03 23.89
C ASP A 167 8.14 14.68 24.13
N LYS A 168 7.88 14.36 25.40
CA LYS A 168 7.05 13.22 25.78
C LYS A 168 5.57 13.59 25.81
#